data_AF-A0A1J8QNJ5-F1
#
_entry.id   AF-A0A1J8QNJ5-F1
#
_cell.length_a   1.000
_cell.length_b   1.000
_cell.length_c   1.000
_cell.angle_alpha   90.00
_cell.angle_beta   90.00
_cell.angle_gamma   90.00
#
_symmetry.space_group_name_H-M   'P 1'
#
loop_
_entity.id
_entity.type
_entity.pdbx_description
1 polymer ?
#
loop_
_entity_poly.entity_id
_entity_poly.type
_entity_poly.pdbx_seq_one_letter_code
_entity_poly.pdbx_strand_id
1 'polypeptide(L)'
;MIKEGLVTFEEVRGIDNSLENLYIRLDRQKCLAHGQDVAGKLLIDLQVRRSTADGAGTRDFYTKLTTPLPGWDGEIRDVVLKKKLPRKMMLQPNTFVVNGQVELKEYPLTPAGMIESYIERGLMTLRRSSPALHLKRKCGLLMSVSYRASPPIAIKRSVSSLPRPYQFHMGASWAAKPPDPVPVPLRVNVPFSSDTTVGRWRDETLARWKNLKTGNAGEDFFFVSRMRNNSGVSFGVADGVGGWAESGVDPSLYAQTLMYHAHRYSRTAWAGEPEIDPTQEYKERESVEGWELSPYDCLELAYHGVLRERLVEAGSSTACLISLNSSTGILRAANLGDSGFLIIRSSSVIYVQPPQIHFFNCPYQLAKLPPNEPKSNRHFVDRPSQATRYETKLRDGDIIVAFTDGLSDNVFPADIAAICSLVARSGGPEDRQVQKMADRIVEYAQVCMRGRKTSTPFSRDALRAGLYYPGGKIDE
;
A
#
# COMPACT_ATOMS: atom_id res chain seq x y z
N MET A 1 27.49 28.71 -28.76
CA MET A 1 28.35 28.86 -27.57
C MET A 1 29.61 28.02 -27.67
N ILE A 2 29.54 26.67 -27.66
CA ILE A 2 30.75 25.83 -27.78
C ILE A 2 31.48 26.05 -29.12
N LYS A 3 30.74 26.03 -30.25
CA LYS A 3 31.29 26.32 -31.59
C LYS A 3 31.95 27.70 -31.72
N GLU A 4 31.57 28.63 -30.84
CA GLU A 4 32.06 30.03 -30.84
C GLU A 4 33.14 30.25 -29.76
N GLY A 5 33.62 29.18 -29.11
CA GLY A 5 34.69 29.25 -28.11
C GLY A 5 34.31 29.95 -26.79
N LEU A 6 33.02 30.16 -26.54
CA LEU A 6 32.52 30.77 -25.30
C LEU A 6 32.51 29.78 -24.13
N VAL A 7 32.34 28.49 -24.45
CA VAL A 7 32.27 27.38 -23.49
C VAL A 7 33.25 26.30 -23.90
N THR A 8 34.00 25.78 -22.93
CA THR A 8 34.91 24.64 -23.10
C THR A 8 34.63 23.59 -22.03
N PHE A 9 35.08 22.36 -22.28
CA PHE A 9 35.06 21.30 -21.27
C PHE A 9 36.46 21.00 -20.79
N GLU A 10 36.55 20.71 -19.49
CA GLU A 10 37.75 20.22 -18.85
C GLU A 10 37.43 18.84 -18.29
N GLU A 11 38.04 17.83 -18.89
CA GLU A 11 37.88 16.43 -18.52
C GLU A 11 38.79 16.07 -17.35
N VAL A 12 38.25 15.36 -16.37
CA VAL A 12 39.03 14.76 -15.28
C VAL A 12 39.02 13.25 -15.52
N ARG A 13 40.19 12.71 -15.83
CA ARG A 13 40.39 11.28 -16.09
C ARG A 13 41.13 10.60 -14.95
N GLY A 14 40.72 9.38 -14.64
CA GLY A 14 41.35 8.52 -13.66
C GLY A 14 42.67 7.93 -14.16
N ILE A 15 43.33 7.14 -13.31
CA ILE A 15 44.61 6.46 -13.61
C ILE A 15 44.45 5.44 -14.75
N ASP A 16 43.25 4.87 -14.90
CA ASP A 16 42.86 3.95 -15.96
C ASP A 16 42.41 4.66 -17.26
N ASN A 17 42.60 5.99 -17.34
CA ASN A 17 42.15 6.86 -18.41
C ASN A 17 40.61 6.95 -18.57
N SER A 18 39.84 6.42 -17.62
CA SER A 18 38.38 6.55 -17.61
C SER A 18 37.96 7.98 -17.25
N LEU A 19 36.90 8.49 -17.88
CA LEU A 19 36.35 9.81 -17.55
C LEU A 19 35.59 9.74 -16.21
N GLU A 20 36.11 10.41 -15.17
CA GLU A 20 35.51 10.41 -13.83
C GLU A 20 34.67 11.66 -13.57
N ASN A 21 35.05 12.79 -14.18
CA ASN A 21 34.34 14.05 -14.05
C ASN A 21 34.51 14.95 -15.28
N LEU A 22 33.62 15.93 -15.41
CA LEU A 22 33.64 16.92 -16.47
C LEU A 22 33.28 18.29 -15.89
N TYR A 23 34.16 19.28 -16.05
CA TYR A 23 33.86 20.66 -15.73
C TYR A 23 33.47 21.43 -16.98
N ILE A 24 32.40 22.22 -16.89
CA ILE A 24 31.98 23.15 -17.94
C ILE A 24 32.58 24.52 -17.60
N ARG A 25 33.47 25.02 -18.45
CA ARG A 25 34.14 26.32 -18.27
C ARG A 25 33.53 27.34 -19.22
N LEU A 26 33.02 28.42 -18.64
CA LEU A 26 32.46 29.56 -19.36
C LEU A 26 33.45 30.73 -19.28
N ASP A 27 33.87 31.25 -20.43
CA ASP A 27 34.73 32.44 -20.49
C ASP A 27 33.88 33.71 -20.31
N ARG A 28 33.92 34.28 -19.11
CA ARG A 28 33.14 35.46 -18.76
C ARG A 28 33.44 36.66 -19.66
N GLN A 29 34.70 36.89 -20.02
CA GLN A 29 35.09 38.06 -20.81
C GLN A 29 34.58 37.92 -22.25
N LYS A 30 34.75 36.74 -22.87
CA LYS A 30 34.19 36.47 -24.20
C LYS A 30 32.67 36.49 -24.21
N CYS A 31 32.02 36.02 -23.16
CA CYS A 31 30.57 36.12 -23.03
C CYS A 31 30.08 37.57 -23.02
N LEU A 32 30.77 38.46 -22.30
CA LEU A 32 30.42 39.88 -22.27
C LEU A 32 30.72 40.57 -23.61
N ALA A 33 31.82 40.21 -24.28
CA ALA A 33 32.21 40.83 -25.54
C ALA A 33 31.42 40.34 -26.76
N HIS A 34 31.09 39.05 -26.82
CA HIS A 34 30.57 38.40 -28.04
C HIS A 34 29.33 37.52 -27.79
N GLY A 35 28.95 37.28 -26.53
CA GLY A 35 27.84 36.38 -26.21
C GLY A 35 26.50 36.87 -26.75
N GLN A 36 26.26 38.18 -26.74
CA GLN A 36 25.05 38.79 -27.29
C GLN A 36 24.93 38.54 -28.80
N ASP A 37 26.00 38.77 -29.56
CA ASP A 37 26.01 38.58 -31.01
C ASP A 37 25.78 37.11 -31.39
N VAL A 38 26.44 36.19 -30.67
CA VAL A 38 26.29 34.75 -30.88
C VAL A 38 24.87 34.28 -30.62
N ALA A 39 24.24 34.73 -29.52
CA ALA A 39 22.85 34.39 -29.22
C ALA A 39 21.88 35.07 -30.20
N GLY A 40 22.16 36.32 -30.58
CA GLY A 40 21.36 37.11 -31.52
C GLY A 40 21.25 36.44 -32.89
N LYS A 41 22.37 35.97 -33.46
CA LYS A 41 22.38 35.23 -34.73
C LYS A 41 21.45 34.00 -34.69
N LEU A 42 21.54 33.20 -33.63
CA LEU A 42 20.69 32.02 -33.46
C LEU A 42 19.20 32.40 -33.34
N LEU A 43 18.87 33.44 -32.56
CA LEU A 43 17.49 33.88 -32.38
C LEU A 43 16.87 34.43 -33.66
N ILE A 44 17.65 35.15 -34.48
CA ILE A 44 17.19 35.64 -35.79
C ILE A 44 16.86 34.46 -36.70
N ASP A 45 17.75 33.46 -36.82
CA ASP A 45 17.49 32.26 -37.62
C ASP A 45 16.23 31.51 -37.18
N LEU A 46 16.05 31.32 -35.87
CA LEU A 46 14.86 30.66 -35.31
C LEU A 46 13.59 31.46 -35.59
N GLN A 47 13.63 32.78 -35.43
CA GLN A 47 12.47 33.64 -35.62
C GLN A 47 12.06 33.74 -37.08
N VAL A 48 13.02 33.89 -38.01
CA VAL A 48 12.74 33.94 -39.46
C VAL A 48 12.03 32.68 -39.89
N ARG A 49 12.58 31.50 -39.56
CA ARG A 49 11.99 30.21 -39.94
C ARG A 49 10.61 29.98 -39.33
N ARG A 50 10.41 30.41 -38.08
CA ARG A 50 9.09 30.38 -37.42
C ARG A 50 8.10 31.28 -38.12
N SER A 51 8.49 32.52 -38.45
CA SER A 51 7.63 33.51 -39.10
C SER A 51 7.27 33.13 -40.53
N THR A 52 8.17 32.47 -41.27
CA THR A 52 7.91 31.98 -42.63
C THR A 52 7.27 30.59 -42.68
N ALA A 53 7.00 29.97 -41.54
CA ALA A 53 6.49 28.61 -41.42
C ALA A 53 7.31 27.57 -42.22
N ASP A 54 8.64 27.75 -42.30
CA ASP A 54 9.53 26.84 -43.04
C ASP A 54 9.76 25.54 -42.26
N GLY A 55 8.83 24.59 -42.36
CA GLY A 55 8.91 23.33 -41.62
C GLY A 55 10.12 22.47 -41.98
N ALA A 56 10.45 22.37 -43.27
CA ALA A 56 11.55 21.53 -43.75
C ALA A 56 12.92 22.10 -43.33
N GLY A 57 13.16 23.39 -43.56
CA GLY A 57 14.41 24.03 -43.18
C GLY A 57 14.54 24.20 -41.66
N THR A 58 13.43 24.40 -40.92
CA THR A 58 13.46 24.36 -39.45
C THR A 58 13.91 23.00 -38.94
N ARG A 59 13.37 21.91 -39.50
CA ARG A 59 13.73 20.56 -39.08
C ARG A 59 15.21 20.27 -39.32
N ASP A 60 15.73 20.59 -40.51
CA ASP A 60 17.14 20.38 -40.84
C ASP A 60 18.06 21.20 -39.92
N PHE A 61 17.78 22.50 -39.77
CA PHE A 61 18.54 23.39 -38.91
C PHE A 61 18.55 22.94 -37.44
N TYR A 62 17.37 22.64 -36.89
CA TYR A 62 17.24 22.27 -35.47
C TYR A 62 17.84 20.88 -35.18
N THR A 63 17.72 19.94 -36.13
CA THR A 63 18.36 18.62 -36.01
C THR A 63 19.88 18.77 -35.97
N LYS A 64 20.48 19.55 -36.89
CA LYS A 64 21.92 19.84 -36.89
C LYS A 64 22.38 20.56 -35.62
N LEU A 65 21.56 21.46 -35.09
CA LEU A 65 21.87 22.20 -33.87
C LEU A 65 21.85 21.32 -32.62
N THR A 66 20.94 20.35 -32.55
CA THR A 66 20.71 19.50 -31.36
C THR A 66 21.42 18.14 -31.43
N THR A 67 21.99 17.79 -32.58
CA THR A 67 22.84 16.60 -32.71
C THR A 67 24.03 16.71 -31.75
N PRO A 68 24.24 15.73 -30.85
CA PRO A 68 25.37 15.76 -29.93
C PRO A 68 26.71 15.86 -30.66
N LEU A 69 27.67 16.58 -30.08
CA LEU A 69 29.02 16.60 -30.61
C LEU A 69 29.66 15.21 -30.44
N PRO A 70 30.63 14.83 -31.30
CA PRO A 70 31.32 13.54 -31.16
C PRO A 70 31.84 13.31 -29.73
N GLY A 71 31.58 12.13 -29.18
CA GLY A 71 32.00 11.73 -27.83
C GLY A 71 31.01 12.09 -26.70
N TRP A 72 29.97 12.88 -26.98
CA TRP A 72 28.97 13.26 -25.97
C TRP A 72 28.00 12.14 -25.62
N ASP A 73 27.70 11.28 -26.59
CA ASP A 73 26.77 10.15 -26.48
C ASP A 73 27.42 8.88 -25.89
N GLY A 74 28.73 8.92 -25.58
CA GLY A 74 29.48 7.88 -24.87
C GLY A 74 29.85 8.27 -23.43
N GLU A 75 31.16 8.31 -23.11
CA GLU A 75 31.67 8.50 -21.74
C GLU A 75 31.07 9.70 -21.01
N ILE A 76 30.87 10.83 -21.71
CA ILE A 76 30.27 12.04 -21.12
C ILE A 76 28.84 11.76 -20.66
N ARG A 77 28.02 11.08 -21.48
CA ARG A 77 26.65 10.71 -21.12
C ARG A 77 26.62 9.79 -19.91
N ASP A 78 27.53 8.83 -19.84
CA ASP A 78 27.59 7.88 -18.73
C ASP A 78 27.95 8.55 -17.41
N VAL A 79 28.92 9.48 -17.43
CA VAL A 79 29.25 10.30 -16.25
C VAL A 79 28.07 11.18 -15.82
N VAL A 80 27.35 11.79 -16.77
CA VAL A 80 26.14 12.58 -16.48
C VAL A 80 25.05 11.72 -15.85
N LEU A 81 24.83 10.50 -16.36
CA LEU A 81 23.85 9.57 -15.80
C LEU A 81 24.24 9.08 -14.40
N LYS A 82 25.53 8.78 -14.18
CA LYS A 82 26.08 8.37 -12.89
C LYS A 82 25.94 9.47 -11.83
N LYS A 83 26.07 10.75 -12.22
CA LYS A 83 25.93 11.91 -11.33
C LYS A 83 24.53 12.55 -11.35
N LYS A 84 23.56 11.91 -12.00
CA LYS A 84 22.19 12.42 -12.12
C LYS A 84 21.53 12.48 -10.74
N LEU A 85 21.20 13.68 -10.30
CA LEU A 85 20.42 13.89 -9.08
C LEU A 85 18.91 13.72 -9.38
N PRO A 86 18.12 13.20 -8.41
CA PRO A 86 16.66 13.18 -8.54
C PRO A 86 16.12 14.61 -8.71
N ARG A 87 15.02 14.75 -9.46
CA ARG A 87 14.40 16.06 -9.67
C ARG A 87 13.93 16.61 -8.33
N LYS A 88 14.31 17.85 -8.02
CA LYS A 88 13.84 18.54 -6.81
C LYS A 88 12.32 18.70 -6.88
N MET A 89 11.63 18.35 -5.80
CA MET A 89 10.22 18.63 -5.65
C MET A 89 10.06 20.08 -5.16
N MET A 90 9.23 20.87 -5.83
CA MET A 90 9.01 22.28 -5.48
C MET A 90 7.85 22.38 -4.50
N LEU A 91 8.13 22.89 -3.30
CA LEU A 91 7.11 23.17 -2.30
C LEU A 91 6.44 24.50 -2.60
N GLN A 92 5.11 24.54 -2.48
CA GLN A 92 4.33 25.76 -2.69
C GLN A 92 3.64 26.16 -1.38
N PRO A 93 3.62 27.45 -1.02
CA PRO A 93 2.90 27.93 0.15
C PRO A 93 1.38 27.88 -0.04
N ASN A 94 0.64 28.10 1.04
CA ASN A 94 -0.82 28.27 1.02
C ASN A 94 -1.21 29.65 1.54
N THR A 95 -2.41 30.10 1.18
CA THR A 95 -3.00 31.32 1.73
C THR A 95 -4.28 31.00 2.49
N PHE A 96 -4.48 31.62 3.66
CA PHE A 96 -5.64 31.44 4.52
C PHE A 96 -6.27 32.79 4.85
N VAL A 97 -7.59 32.83 5.06
CA VAL A 97 -8.27 34.01 5.58
C VAL A 97 -8.46 33.83 7.09
N VAL A 98 -7.73 34.60 7.88
CA VAL A 98 -7.82 34.60 9.35
C VAL A 98 -8.23 36.00 9.80
N ASN A 99 -9.32 36.11 10.55
CA ASN A 99 -9.88 37.39 11.02
C ASN A 99 -10.11 38.44 9.90
N GLY A 100 -10.45 37.98 8.69
CA GLY A 100 -10.70 38.86 7.54
C GLY A 100 -9.44 39.34 6.80
N GLN A 101 -8.24 38.88 7.17
CA GLN A 101 -6.99 39.15 6.46
C GLN A 101 -6.42 37.88 5.80
N VAL A 102 -5.71 38.05 4.69
CA VAL A 102 -5.05 36.96 3.97
C VAL A 102 -3.65 36.75 4.54
N GLU A 103 -3.42 35.59 5.13
CA GLU A 103 -2.12 35.15 5.65
C GLU A 103 -1.48 34.13 4.70
N LEU A 104 -0.18 34.27 4.43
CA LEU A 104 0.62 33.30 3.66
C LEU A 104 1.30 32.33 4.64
N LYS A 105 1.01 31.03 4.50
CA LYS A 105 1.68 29.97 5.24
C LYS A 105 2.74 29.30 4.37
N GLU A 106 3.99 29.40 4.81
CA GLU A 106 5.11 28.66 4.26
C GLU A 106 5.31 27.33 5.00
N TYR A 107 5.97 26.39 4.34
CA TYR A 107 6.22 25.06 4.89
C TYR A 107 7.72 24.72 4.82
N PRO A 108 8.25 23.91 5.76
CA PRO A 108 9.64 23.48 5.70
C PRO A 108 9.95 22.73 4.40
N LEU A 109 11.12 22.98 3.78
CA LEU A 109 11.60 22.33 2.54
C LEU A 109 11.98 20.85 2.76
N THR A 110 11.01 20.07 3.22
CA THR A 110 11.11 18.66 3.57
C THR A 110 9.93 17.91 2.92
N PRO A 111 10.02 16.59 2.74
CA PRO A 111 8.88 15.80 2.29
C PRO A 111 7.63 16.02 3.17
N ALA A 112 7.81 16.16 4.48
CA ALA A 112 6.71 16.42 5.42
C ALA A 112 6.02 17.77 5.18
N GLY A 113 6.80 18.85 5.01
CA GLY A 113 6.25 20.17 4.71
C GLY A 113 5.53 20.20 3.36
N MET A 114 6.00 19.43 2.38
CA MET A 114 5.29 19.30 1.11
C MET A 114 3.93 18.63 1.29
N ILE A 115 3.87 17.52 2.01
CA ILE A 115 2.61 16.82 2.28
C ILE A 115 1.64 17.73 3.04
N GLU A 116 2.13 18.42 4.08
CA GLU A 116 1.34 19.39 4.86
C GLU A 116 0.75 20.48 3.94
N SER A 117 1.55 21.03 3.03
CA SER A 117 1.07 22.04 2.07
C SER A 117 -0.09 21.53 1.20
N TYR A 118 -0.12 20.25 0.85
CA TYR A 118 -1.20 19.69 0.04
C TYR A 118 -2.45 19.36 0.85
N ILE A 119 -2.26 18.88 2.09
CA ILE A 119 -3.36 18.59 3.02
C ILE A 119 -4.17 19.87 3.30
N GLU A 120 -3.49 20.94 3.68
CA GLU A 120 -4.17 22.17 4.08
C GLU A 120 -4.71 22.98 2.90
N ARG A 121 -4.21 22.74 1.69
CA ARG A 121 -4.74 23.37 0.46
C ARG A 121 -6.13 22.88 0.09
N GLY A 122 -6.58 21.76 0.66
CA GLY A 122 -7.90 21.21 0.36
C GLY A 122 -8.06 20.67 -1.07
N LEU A 123 -6.96 20.46 -1.81
CA LEU A 123 -6.99 19.84 -3.15
C LEU A 123 -7.43 18.37 -3.12
N MET A 124 -7.42 17.73 -1.95
CA MET A 124 -8.00 16.39 -1.73
C MET A 124 -9.52 16.40 -1.53
N THR A 125 -10.14 17.59 -1.47
CA THR A 125 -11.59 17.80 -1.34
C THR A 125 -12.11 18.59 -2.54
N LEU A 126 -12.19 17.95 -3.72
CA LEU A 126 -12.87 18.56 -4.87
C LEU A 126 -14.21 17.86 -5.18
N ARG A 127 -15.25 18.70 -5.10
CA ARG A 127 -16.65 18.57 -5.57
C ARG A 127 -17.64 17.84 -4.65
N ARG A 128 -18.10 18.56 -3.62
CA ARG A 128 -19.53 18.56 -3.26
C ARG A 128 -20.11 19.92 -3.63
N SER A 129 -20.84 19.98 -4.74
CA SER A 129 -21.84 21.02 -4.95
C SER A 129 -23.04 20.74 -4.06
N SER A 130 -23.32 21.69 -3.18
CA SER A 130 -24.56 21.90 -2.41
C SER A 130 -25.84 21.84 -3.29
N PRO A 131 -27.08 21.65 -2.74
CA PRO A 131 -27.60 22.55 -1.70
C PRO A 131 -28.42 21.94 -0.55
N ALA A 132 -28.49 22.79 0.47
CA ALA A 132 -29.37 22.86 1.63
C ALA A 132 -30.64 21.99 1.64
N LEU A 133 -30.89 21.38 2.80
CA LEU A 133 -32.26 21.29 3.32
C LEU A 133 -32.25 21.27 4.86
N HIS A 134 -32.87 22.32 5.40
CA HIS A 134 -33.44 22.39 6.73
C HIS A 134 -34.24 21.11 7.03
N LEU A 135 -33.97 20.43 8.15
CA LEU A 135 -35.06 19.81 8.87
C LEU A 135 -34.83 19.78 10.38
N LYS A 136 -35.89 20.20 11.06
CA LYS A 136 -36.03 20.55 12.47
C LYS A 136 -35.76 19.35 13.38
N ARG A 137 -35.09 19.64 14.50
CA ARG A 137 -35.16 18.85 15.72
C ARG A 137 -36.61 18.65 16.13
N LYS A 138 -37.04 17.40 16.32
CA LYS A 138 -38.16 17.07 17.19
C LYS A 138 -37.72 16.00 18.19
N CYS A 139 -37.79 16.40 19.45
CA CYS A 139 -37.72 15.56 20.63
C CYS A 139 -38.88 14.56 20.59
N GLY A 140 -38.60 13.29 20.90
CA GLY A 140 -39.59 12.22 20.95
C GLY A 140 -39.21 11.23 22.03
N LEU A 141 -39.78 11.44 23.20
CA LEU A 141 -39.83 10.54 24.34
C LEU A 141 -40.46 9.20 23.90
N LEU A 142 -39.88 8.04 24.24
CA LEU A 142 -40.65 6.79 24.32
C LEU A 142 -40.02 5.76 25.27
N MET A 143 -40.86 5.46 26.26
CA MET A 143 -40.95 4.42 27.29
C MET A 143 -40.00 3.20 27.25
N SER A 144 -39.48 2.91 28.46
CA SER A 144 -38.90 1.64 28.88
C SER A 144 -39.96 0.53 28.96
N VAL A 145 -39.69 -0.61 28.33
CA VAL A 145 -40.36 -1.89 28.60
C VAL A 145 -39.33 -2.85 29.18
N SER A 146 -39.59 -3.32 30.39
CA SER A 146 -38.76 -4.25 31.14
C SER A 146 -39.07 -5.69 30.70
N TYR A 147 -38.07 -6.39 30.15
CA TYR A 147 -38.11 -7.84 29.95
C TYR A 147 -37.32 -8.51 31.08
N ARG A 148 -37.99 -9.37 31.86
CA ARG A 148 -37.33 -10.25 32.85
C ARG A 148 -36.51 -11.30 32.09
N ALA A 149 -35.19 -11.19 32.18
CA ALA A 149 -34.27 -12.23 31.71
C ALA A 149 -34.19 -13.37 32.76
N SER A 150 -34.30 -14.61 32.28
CA SER A 150 -33.94 -15.82 33.01
C SER A 150 -32.43 -15.81 33.34
N PRO A 151 -31.97 -16.47 34.42
CA PRO A 151 -30.58 -16.40 34.83
C PRO A 151 -29.67 -17.11 33.81
N PRO A 152 -28.48 -16.56 33.50
CA PRO A 152 -27.55 -17.21 32.59
C PRO A 152 -26.91 -18.42 33.28
N ILE A 153 -26.85 -19.54 32.55
CA ILE A 153 -25.98 -20.67 32.85
C ILE A 153 -24.54 -20.14 32.88
N ALA A 154 -23.87 -20.27 34.02
CA ALA A 154 -22.51 -19.79 34.23
C ALA A 154 -21.52 -20.59 33.37
N ILE A 155 -21.20 -20.09 32.18
CA ILE A 155 -20.00 -20.51 31.46
C ILE A 155 -18.82 -19.90 32.22
N LYS A 156 -18.10 -20.72 32.97
CA LYS A 156 -16.82 -20.33 33.61
C LYS A 156 -15.87 -19.85 32.50
N ARG A 157 -15.77 -18.53 32.29
CA ARG A 157 -14.71 -17.93 31.49
C ARG A 157 -13.44 -18.03 32.32
N SER A 158 -12.51 -18.91 31.93
CA SER A 158 -11.15 -18.91 32.44
C SER A 158 -10.47 -17.60 32.02
N VAL A 159 -10.40 -16.63 32.92
CA VAL A 159 -9.64 -15.39 32.71
C VAL A 159 -8.26 -15.63 33.31
N SER A 160 -7.24 -15.71 32.46
CA SER A 160 -5.85 -15.80 32.89
C SER A 160 -5.47 -14.54 33.68
N SER A 161 -4.89 -14.73 34.87
CA SER A 161 -4.50 -13.67 35.83
C SER A 161 -3.11 -13.09 35.57
N LEU A 162 -2.43 -13.52 34.50
CA LEU A 162 -1.06 -13.10 34.19
C LEU A 162 -1.01 -11.67 33.63
N PRO A 163 0.05 -10.89 33.96
CA PRO A 163 0.25 -9.58 33.36
C PRO A 163 0.47 -9.71 31.86
N ARG A 164 -0.36 -9.04 31.07
CA ARG A 164 -0.24 -8.91 29.61
C ARG A 164 0.32 -7.52 29.33
N PRO A 165 1.65 -7.34 29.26
CA PRO A 165 2.25 -6.02 29.15
C PRO A 165 2.00 -5.35 27.80
N TYR A 166 1.67 -6.11 26.75
CA TYR A 166 1.45 -5.58 25.42
C TYR A 166 -0.02 -5.42 25.09
N GLN A 167 -0.41 -4.19 24.79
CA GLN A 167 -1.70 -3.83 24.21
C GLN A 167 -1.52 -3.54 22.72
N PHE A 168 -2.42 -4.09 21.90
CA PHE A 168 -2.39 -3.88 20.45
C PHE A 168 -3.60 -3.06 20.01
N HIS A 169 -3.32 -1.95 19.31
CA HIS A 169 -4.30 -1.07 18.70
C HIS A 169 -4.43 -1.42 17.21
N MET A 170 -5.66 -1.55 16.71
CA MET A 170 -5.94 -2.01 15.35
C MET A 170 -6.72 -0.96 14.57
N GLY A 171 -6.34 -0.75 13.30
CA GLY A 171 -7.09 0.02 12.31
C GLY A 171 -7.23 -0.79 11.03
N ALA A 172 -8.31 -0.60 10.28
CA ALA A 172 -8.51 -1.24 8.98
C ALA A 172 -9.15 -0.28 8.00
N SER A 173 -8.68 -0.30 6.75
CA SER A 173 -9.18 0.55 5.66
C SER A 173 -9.03 -0.18 4.33
N TRP A 174 -9.93 0.10 3.39
CA TRP A 174 -10.02 -0.58 2.08
C TRP A 174 -10.69 0.34 1.05
N ALA A 175 -10.45 0.08 -0.24
CA ALA A 175 -11.16 0.80 -1.30
C ALA A 175 -11.28 0.01 -2.60
N ALA A 176 -12.47 -0.55 -2.86
CA ALA A 176 -12.71 -1.30 -4.09
C ALA A 176 -12.31 -0.57 -5.39
N LYS A 177 -11.93 -1.35 -6.41
CA LYS A 177 -11.62 -0.88 -7.76
C LYS A 177 -12.70 0.09 -8.27
N PRO A 178 -12.30 1.20 -8.92
CA PRO A 178 -13.27 2.08 -9.58
C PRO A 178 -13.98 1.31 -10.71
N PRO A 179 -15.26 1.58 -10.98
CA PRO A 179 -16.00 0.89 -12.03
C PRO A 179 -15.32 1.06 -13.39
N ASP A 180 -15.25 -0.02 -14.15
CA ASP A 180 -14.70 -0.01 -15.50
C ASP A 180 -15.50 0.99 -16.37
N PRO A 181 -14.82 1.82 -17.18
CA PRO A 181 -15.49 2.79 -18.05
C PRO A 181 -16.30 2.12 -19.18
N VAL A 182 -16.07 0.84 -19.43
CA VAL A 182 -16.82 0.01 -20.38
C VAL A 182 -17.56 -1.05 -19.57
N PRO A 183 -18.90 -1.17 -19.67
CA PRO A 183 -19.64 -2.26 -19.05
C PRO A 183 -19.17 -3.59 -19.66
N VAL A 184 -18.36 -4.35 -18.92
CA VAL A 184 -17.91 -5.68 -19.35
C VAL A 184 -19.05 -6.67 -19.07
N PRO A 185 -19.64 -7.33 -20.08
CA PRO A 185 -20.85 -8.15 -19.90
C PRO A 185 -20.65 -9.43 -19.07
N LEU A 186 -19.42 -9.75 -18.65
CA LEU A 186 -19.03 -11.06 -18.12
C LEU A 186 -18.70 -11.09 -16.62
N ARG A 187 -18.61 -9.94 -15.92
CA ARG A 187 -18.38 -9.95 -14.47
C ARG A 187 -19.67 -10.27 -13.73
N VAL A 188 -20.01 -11.56 -13.65
CA VAL A 188 -21.10 -12.04 -12.81
C VAL A 188 -20.57 -12.15 -11.38
N ASN A 189 -20.52 -11.02 -10.66
CA ASN A 189 -20.23 -11.01 -9.24
C ASN A 189 -21.53 -11.32 -8.48
N VAL A 190 -21.74 -12.59 -8.14
CA VAL A 190 -22.79 -12.99 -7.18
C VAL A 190 -22.14 -13.09 -5.81
N PRO A 191 -22.16 -12.01 -5.00
CA PRO A 191 -21.60 -12.07 -3.67
C PRO A 191 -22.38 -13.08 -2.81
N PHE A 192 -21.75 -13.56 -1.74
CA PHE A 192 -22.47 -14.32 -0.71
C PHE A 192 -23.75 -13.60 -0.30
N SER A 193 -24.87 -14.33 -0.30
CA SER A 193 -26.09 -13.87 0.35
C SER A 193 -25.79 -13.56 1.82
N SER A 194 -26.33 -12.46 2.31
CA SER A 194 -26.24 -12.05 3.70
C SER A 194 -26.90 -13.05 4.67
N ASP A 195 -27.58 -14.09 4.20
CA ASP A 195 -28.11 -15.17 5.05
C ASP A 195 -27.05 -16.24 5.38
N THR A 196 -26.03 -16.37 4.52
CA THR A 196 -24.96 -17.37 4.69
C THR A 196 -24.06 -17.02 5.88
N THR A 197 -23.36 -18.02 6.43
CA THR A 197 -22.44 -17.80 7.55
C THR A 197 -21.29 -16.87 7.18
N VAL A 198 -20.75 -17.01 5.97
CA VAL A 198 -19.68 -16.16 5.45
C VAL A 198 -20.21 -14.76 5.14
N GLY A 199 -21.38 -14.65 4.50
CA GLY A 199 -22.03 -13.36 4.18
C GLY A 199 -22.37 -12.52 5.41
N ARG A 200 -22.95 -13.12 6.46
CA ARG A 200 -23.21 -12.42 7.73
C ARG A 200 -21.93 -11.91 8.36
N TRP A 201 -20.92 -12.77 8.45
CA TRP A 201 -19.63 -12.41 9.04
C TRP A 201 -18.92 -11.30 8.24
N ARG A 202 -18.99 -11.35 6.91
CA ARG A 202 -18.48 -10.30 6.02
C ARG A 202 -19.12 -8.95 6.36
N ASP A 203 -20.45 -8.92 6.39
CA ASP A 203 -21.22 -7.69 6.62
C ASP A 203 -20.96 -7.11 8.02
N GLU A 204 -20.84 -7.97 9.03
CA GLU A 204 -20.44 -7.58 10.39
C GLU A 204 -19.01 -7.02 10.44
N THR A 205 -18.07 -7.67 9.74
CA THR A 205 -16.66 -7.26 9.69
C THR A 205 -16.51 -5.88 9.05
N LEU A 206 -17.17 -5.66 7.91
CA LEU A 206 -17.19 -4.35 7.25
C LEU A 206 -17.93 -3.31 8.10
N ALA A 207 -18.99 -3.71 8.81
CA ALA A 207 -19.75 -2.81 9.68
C ALA A 207 -18.95 -2.25 10.85
N ARG A 208 -17.98 -3.00 11.37
CA ARG A 208 -17.16 -2.60 12.53
C ARG A 208 -16.32 -1.35 12.28
N TRP A 209 -15.93 -1.09 11.03
CA TRP A 209 -14.98 -0.03 10.66
C TRP A 209 -15.63 1.08 9.81
N LYS A 210 -16.97 1.20 9.88
CA LYS A 210 -17.86 2.05 9.06
C LYS A 210 -17.65 3.57 9.20
N ASN A 211 -16.51 4.08 8.78
CA ASN A 211 -16.32 5.48 8.38
C ASN A 211 -15.83 5.64 6.92
N LEU A 212 -15.79 4.55 6.14
CA LEU A 212 -15.26 4.54 4.77
C LEU A 212 -16.35 4.74 3.71
N LYS A 213 -15.98 5.43 2.62
CA LYS A 213 -16.88 5.84 1.51
C LYS A 213 -17.37 4.66 0.66
N THR A 214 -16.78 3.47 0.80
CA THR A 214 -17.00 2.29 -0.04
C THR A 214 -17.56 1.14 0.81
N GLY A 215 -18.80 0.73 0.53
CA GLY A 215 -19.48 -0.35 1.26
C GLY A 215 -18.98 -1.77 0.93
N ASN A 216 -18.13 -1.93 -0.09
CA ASN A 216 -17.54 -3.19 -0.51
C ASN A 216 -16.00 -3.10 -0.48
N ALA A 217 -15.35 -4.21 -0.13
CA ALA A 217 -13.89 -4.39 -0.18
C ALA A 217 -13.38 -4.84 -1.56
N GLY A 218 -14.29 -5.12 -2.52
CA GLY A 218 -13.90 -5.58 -3.86
C GLY A 218 -13.56 -7.06 -3.85
N GLU A 219 -12.50 -7.42 -4.57
CA GLU A 219 -11.95 -8.78 -4.63
C GLU A 219 -11.04 -9.09 -3.40
N ASP A 220 -10.60 -8.05 -2.68
CA ASP A 220 -9.85 -8.13 -1.43
C ASP A 220 -10.71 -8.41 -0.21
N PHE A 221 -10.11 -9.06 0.80
CA PHE A 221 -10.73 -9.16 2.12
C PHE A 221 -9.72 -9.26 3.26
N PHE A 222 -10.19 -9.04 4.49
CA PHE A 222 -9.36 -9.08 5.69
C PHE A 222 -10.12 -9.62 6.91
N PHE A 223 -9.40 -9.95 7.97
CA PHE A 223 -9.99 -10.15 9.29
C PHE A 223 -9.12 -9.57 10.40
N VAL A 224 -9.76 -9.26 11.53
CA VAL A 224 -9.10 -8.93 12.80
C VAL A 224 -9.82 -9.65 13.92
N SER A 225 -9.10 -10.47 14.68
CA SER A 225 -9.64 -11.32 15.74
C SER A 225 -8.80 -11.21 17.01
N ARG A 226 -9.47 -11.04 18.16
CA ARG A 226 -8.81 -11.29 19.45
C ARG A 226 -8.75 -12.80 19.66
N MET A 227 -7.57 -13.29 20.02
CA MET A 227 -7.34 -14.70 20.32
C MET A 227 -7.88 -15.06 21.71
N ARG A 228 -7.92 -16.37 22.02
CA ARG A 228 -8.55 -16.88 23.25
C ARG A 228 -7.97 -16.23 24.51
N ASN A 229 -8.83 -15.90 25.48
CA ASN A 229 -8.51 -15.20 26.73
C ASN A 229 -7.61 -13.96 26.57
N ASN A 230 -7.70 -13.24 25.44
CA ASN A 230 -6.84 -12.10 25.10
C ASN A 230 -5.35 -12.47 25.01
N SER A 231 -5.00 -13.72 24.65
CA SER A 231 -3.62 -14.20 24.41
C SER A 231 -2.84 -13.34 23.41
N GLY A 232 -3.57 -12.68 22.52
CA GLY A 232 -3.02 -11.94 21.44
C GLY A 232 -4.08 -11.42 20.49
N VAL A 233 -3.61 -10.89 19.37
CA VAL A 233 -4.43 -10.49 18.24
C VAL A 233 -3.95 -11.26 17.02
N SER A 234 -4.87 -11.79 16.23
CA SER A 234 -4.59 -12.35 14.92
C SER A 234 -5.35 -11.58 13.85
N PHE A 235 -4.68 -11.27 12.76
CA PHE A 235 -5.24 -10.54 11.64
C PHE A 235 -4.59 -10.99 10.35
N GLY A 236 -5.25 -10.70 9.24
CA GLY A 236 -4.72 -11.05 7.94
C GLY A 236 -5.49 -10.40 6.81
N VAL A 237 -4.87 -10.43 5.64
CA VAL A 237 -5.37 -9.92 4.37
C VAL A 237 -5.26 -10.99 3.30
N ALA A 238 -6.16 -10.96 2.34
CA ALA A 238 -6.12 -11.79 1.14
C ALA A 238 -6.65 -10.99 -0.04
N ASP A 239 -5.97 -11.13 -1.17
CA ASP A 239 -6.38 -10.58 -2.47
C ASP A 239 -6.84 -11.73 -3.36
N GLY A 240 -8.10 -11.66 -3.80
CA GLY A 240 -8.71 -12.61 -4.70
C GLY A 240 -8.27 -12.36 -6.14
N VAL A 241 -7.64 -13.35 -6.78
CA VAL A 241 -7.02 -13.17 -8.10
C VAL A 241 -8.07 -12.84 -9.17
N GLY A 242 -8.05 -11.60 -9.67
CA GLY A 242 -9.05 -11.06 -10.59
C GLY A 242 -9.23 -11.83 -11.91
N GLY A 243 -8.24 -12.61 -12.35
CA GLY A 243 -8.32 -13.41 -13.58
C GLY A 243 -9.47 -14.44 -13.61
N TRP A 244 -9.98 -14.84 -12.45
CA TRP A 244 -11.13 -15.74 -12.35
C TRP A 244 -12.44 -15.13 -12.87
N ALA A 245 -12.55 -13.80 -12.86
CA ALA A 245 -13.72 -13.10 -13.36
C ALA A 245 -13.97 -13.37 -14.86
N GLU A 246 -12.90 -13.57 -15.65
CA GLU A 246 -13.00 -13.95 -17.08
C GLU A 246 -13.59 -15.35 -17.28
N SER A 247 -13.48 -16.21 -16.27
CA SER A 247 -14.04 -17.56 -16.24
C SER A 247 -15.43 -17.61 -15.60
N GLY A 248 -16.04 -16.45 -15.30
CA GLY A 248 -17.35 -16.36 -14.64
C GLY A 248 -17.33 -16.71 -13.15
N VAL A 249 -16.15 -16.70 -12.52
CA VAL A 249 -15.97 -17.02 -11.10
C VAL A 249 -15.65 -15.72 -10.36
N ASP A 250 -16.44 -15.40 -9.33
CA ASP A 250 -16.24 -14.21 -8.50
C ASP A 250 -15.03 -14.40 -7.56
N PRO A 251 -13.91 -13.65 -7.75
CA PRO A 251 -12.69 -13.81 -6.95
C PRO A 251 -12.89 -13.48 -5.47
N SER A 252 -13.84 -12.60 -5.16
CA SER A 252 -14.11 -12.14 -3.79
C SER A 252 -14.61 -13.28 -2.89
N LEU A 253 -15.28 -14.29 -3.47
CA LEU A 253 -15.80 -15.43 -2.72
C LEU A 253 -14.66 -16.25 -2.09
N TYR A 254 -13.55 -16.42 -2.80
CA TYR A 254 -12.40 -17.16 -2.30
C TYR A 254 -11.73 -16.40 -1.15
N ALA A 255 -11.39 -15.12 -1.36
CA ALA A 255 -10.71 -14.29 -0.36
C ALA A 255 -11.56 -14.14 0.92
N GLN A 256 -12.86 -13.86 0.79
CA GLN A 256 -13.80 -13.76 1.92
C GLN A 256 -13.89 -15.07 2.70
N THR A 257 -13.98 -16.22 2.01
CA THR A 257 -14.08 -17.53 2.67
C THR A 257 -12.77 -17.90 3.37
N LEU A 258 -11.62 -17.60 2.77
CA LEU A 258 -10.32 -17.84 3.38
C LEU A 258 -10.17 -17.03 4.67
N MET A 259 -10.48 -15.73 4.63
CA MET A 259 -10.42 -14.87 5.81
C MET A 259 -11.49 -15.24 6.86
N TYR A 260 -12.67 -15.72 6.45
CA TYR A 260 -13.68 -16.23 7.37
C TYR A 260 -13.17 -17.43 8.18
N HIS A 261 -12.57 -18.41 7.50
CA HIS A 261 -12.02 -19.57 8.20
C HIS A 261 -10.83 -19.20 9.07
N ALA A 262 -9.92 -18.35 8.59
CA ALA A 262 -8.79 -17.86 9.39
C ALA A 262 -9.28 -17.12 10.66
N HIS A 263 -10.30 -16.27 10.54
CA HIS A 263 -10.96 -15.64 11.68
C HIS A 263 -11.54 -16.66 12.66
N ARG A 264 -12.28 -17.65 12.13
CA ARG A 264 -12.93 -18.69 12.95
C ARG A 264 -11.92 -19.50 13.75
N TYR A 265 -10.84 -19.98 13.12
CA TYR A 265 -9.81 -20.79 13.78
C TYR A 265 -8.98 -19.96 14.77
N SER A 266 -8.57 -18.75 14.38
CA SER A 266 -7.76 -17.87 15.26
C SER A 266 -8.50 -17.42 16.52
N ARG A 267 -9.82 -17.20 16.45
CA ARG A 267 -10.63 -16.77 17.62
C ARG A 267 -10.65 -17.79 18.75
N THR A 268 -10.59 -19.08 18.43
CA THR A 268 -10.58 -20.17 19.42
C THR A 268 -9.18 -20.62 19.82
N ALA A 269 -8.16 -20.15 19.11
CA ALA A 269 -6.78 -20.54 19.30
C ALA A 269 -6.04 -19.66 20.31
N TRP A 270 -4.93 -20.20 20.82
CA TRP A 270 -3.99 -19.51 21.69
C TRP A 270 -2.82 -18.92 20.88
N ALA A 271 -2.30 -17.76 21.30
CA ALA A 271 -1.19 -17.06 20.64
C ALA A 271 0.21 -17.65 20.95
N GLY A 272 0.27 -18.75 21.72
CA GLY A 272 1.50 -19.41 22.16
C GLY A 272 1.88 -19.11 23.61
N GLU A 273 2.70 -20.00 24.17
CA GLU A 273 3.12 -20.10 25.58
C GLU A 273 4.53 -19.52 25.83
N PRO A 274 4.95 -19.26 27.10
CA PRO A 274 4.39 -19.91 28.28
C PRO A 274 3.77 -19.04 29.39
N GLU A 275 2.63 -19.52 29.91
CA GLU A 275 2.24 -19.42 31.30
C GLU A 275 3.38 -19.96 32.18
N ILE A 276 3.96 -19.11 33.04
CA ILE A 276 4.79 -19.57 34.17
C ILE A 276 4.56 -18.64 35.37
N ASP A 277 4.11 -19.21 36.48
CA ASP A 277 4.29 -18.61 37.81
C ASP A 277 5.77 -18.78 38.21
N PRO A 278 6.53 -17.70 38.47
CA PRO A 278 7.94 -17.79 38.83
C PRO A 278 8.22 -18.58 40.13
N THR A 279 7.19 -19.04 40.83
CA THR A 279 7.29 -19.83 42.07
C THR A 279 7.04 -21.34 41.91
N GLN A 280 6.62 -21.84 40.73
CA GLN A 280 6.35 -23.28 40.54
C GLN A 280 7.60 -24.10 40.15
N GLU A 281 7.76 -25.28 40.77
CA GLU A 281 8.82 -26.24 40.43
C GLU A 281 8.61 -26.87 39.03
N TYR A 282 9.70 -27.15 38.32
CA TYR A 282 9.70 -27.65 36.93
C TYR A 282 8.83 -28.91 36.69
N LYS A 283 8.52 -29.67 37.74
CA LYS A 283 7.78 -30.94 37.66
C LYS A 283 6.25 -30.81 37.79
N GLU A 284 5.73 -29.64 38.16
CA GLU A 284 4.29 -29.39 38.42
C GLU A 284 3.60 -28.55 37.34
N ARG A 285 4.25 -28.37 36.18
CA ARG A 285 3.74 -27.55 35.08
C ARG A 285 2.55 -28.24 34.40
N GLU A 286 1.32 -27.80 34.67
CA GLU A 286 0.15 -28.22 33.90
C GLU A 286 0.13 -27.53 32.53
N SER A 287 -0.19 -28.30 31.48
CA SER A 287 -0.42 -27.77 30.14
C SER A 287 -1.71 -26.96 30.12
N VAL A 288 -1.64 -25.70 29.72
CA VAL A 288 -2.83 -24.87 29.46
C VAL A 288 -3.73 -25.56 28.45
N GLU A 289 -5.02 -25.67 28.76
CA GLU A 289 -6.02 -26.29 27.90
C GLU A 289 -6.29 -25.40 26.67
N GLY A 290 -5.42 -25.43 25.66
CA GLY A 290 -5.53 -24.63 24.44
C GLY A 290 -4.53 -25.06 23.37
N TRP A 291 -5.01 -25.18 22.13
CA TRP A 291 -4.13 -25.46 21.00
C TRP A 291 -3.49 -24.15 20.52
N GLU A 292 -2.17 -24.05 20.62
CA GLU A 292 -1.40 -23.01 19.95
C GLU A 292 -1.62 -23.12 18.45
N LEU A 293 -1.98 -22.01 17.81
CA LEU A 293 -2.16 -21.97 16.37
C LEU A 293 -1.22 -20.94 15.78
N SER A 294 -0.20 -21.41 15.07
CA SER A 294 0.65 -20.50 14.31
C SER A 294 -0.13 -19.91 13.13
N PRO A 295 0.29 -18.74 12.59
CA PRO A 295 -0.31 -18.22 11.36
C PRO A 295 -0.22 -19.18 10.18
N TYR A 296 0.82 -20.02 10.13
CA TYR A 296 0.96 -21.08 9.13
C TYR A 296 -0.14 -22.14 9.28
N ASP A 297 -0.34 -22.67 10.50
CA ASP A 297 -1.38 -23.68 10.75
C ASP A 297 -2.78 -23.10 10.49
N CYS A 298 -2.97 -21.82 10.85
CA CYS A 298 -4.20 -21.08 10.57
C CYS A 298 -4.45 -20.98 9.05
N LEU A 299 -3.42 -20.66 8.26
CA LEU A 299 -3.51 -20.58 6.80
C LEU A 299 -3.85 -21.94 6.19
N GLU A 300 -3.21 -23.01 6.67
CA GLU A 300 -3.45 -24.37 6.22
C GLU A 300 -4.89 -24.84 6.50
N LEU A 301 -5.37 -24.61 7.72
CA LEU A 301 -6.76 -24.93 8.09
C LEU A 301 -7.77 -24.08 7.31
N ALA A 302 -7.47 -22.79 7.10
CA ALA A 302 -8.32 -21.90 6.34
C ALA A 302 -8.41 -22.32 4.87
N TYR A 303 -7.28 -22.66 4.24
CA TYR A 303 -7.23 -23.21 2.89
C TYR A 303 -8.09 -24.46 2.75
N HIS A 304 -7.95 -25.42 3.67
CA HIS A 304 -8.79 -26.62 3.69
C HIS A 304 -10.27 -26.31 3.95
N GLY A 305 -10.58 -25.24 4.69
CA GLY A 305 -11.93 -24.71 4.85
C GLY A 305 -12.54 -24.29 3.52
N VAL A 306 -11.82 -23.48 2.74
CA VAL A 306 -12.25 -23.03 1.40
C VAL A 306 -12.48 -24.20 0.45
N LEU A 307 -11.59 -25.20 0.46
CA LEU A 307 -11.74 -26.41 -0.36
C LEU A 307 -13.06 -27.15 -0.07
N ARG A 308 -13.58 -27.09 1.16
CA ARG A 308 -14.84 -27.72 1.58
C ARG A 308 -16.08 -26.83 1.41
N GLU A 309 -15.91 -25.52 1.25
CA GLU A 309 -17.03 -24.59 1.11
C GLU A 309 -17.73 -24.80 -0.24
N ARG A 310 -19.03 -25.10 -0.22
CA ARG A 310 -19.78 -25.46 -1.44
C ARG A 310 -20.11 -24.24 -2.30
N LEU A 311 -20.25 -23.09 -1.65
CA LEU A 311 -20.56 -21.83 -2.34
C LEU A 311 -19.35 -21.21 -3.06
N VAL A 312 -18.14 -21.74 -2.82
CA VAL A 312 -16.94 -21.39 -3.58
C VAL A 312 -16.67 -22.54 -4.55
N GLU A 313 -17.09 -22.43 -5.80
CA GLU A 313 -16.88 -23.50 -6.79
C GLU A 313 -15.43 -23.55 -7.27
N ALA A 314 -14.82 -22.39 -7.48
CA ALA A 314 -13.43 -22.21 -7.87
C ALA A 314 -12.93 -20.83 -7.43
N GLY A 315 -11.64 -20.57 -7.63
CA GLY A 315 -11.01 -19.29 -7.32
C GLY A 315 -9.60 -19.46 -6.78
N SER A 316 -8.88 -18.36 -6.63
CA SER A 316 -7.61 -18.32 -5.93
C SER A 316 -7.39 -17.00 -5.23
N SER A 317 -6.50 -17.00 -4.23
CA SER A 317 -6.08 -15.77 -3.56
C SER A 317 -4.65 -15.83 -3.08
N THR A 318 -4.03 -14.66 -2.93
CA THR A 318 -2.87 -14.48 -2.06
C THR A 318 -3.33 -14.40 -0.60
N ALA A 319 -2.42 -14.51 0.36
CA ALA A 319 -2.77 -14.40 1.78
C ALA A 319 -1.57 -14.05 2.66
N CYS A 320 -1.76 -13.07 3.55
CA CYS A 320 -0.82 -12.77 4.64
C CYS A 320 -1.54 -12.86 5.99
N LEU A 321 -1.13 -13.81 6.84
CA LEU A 321 -1.66 -13.97 8.20
C LEU A 321 -0.61 -13.61 9.24
N ILE A 322 -1.03 -12.90 10.29
CA ILE A 322 -0.18 -12.45 11.39
C ILE A 322 -0.85 -12.78 12.74
N SER A 323 -0.04 -13.19 13.72
CA SER A 323 -0.44 -13.26 15.13
C SER A 323 0.56 -12.53 16.02
N LEU A 324 0.03 -11.77 16.98
CA LEU A 324 0.79 -11.00 17.96
C LEU A 324 0.50 -11.54 19.34
N ASN A 325 1.53 -11.96 20.07
CA ASN A 325 1.40 -12.48 21.42
C ASN A 325 1.43 -11.33 22.46
N SER A 326 0.36 -11.17 23.23
CA SER A 326 0.22 -10.08 24.22
C SER A 326 1.10 -10.24 25.47
N SER A 327 1.63 -11.44 25.68
CA SER A 327 2.51 -11.75 26.82
C SER A 327 3.97 -11.48 26.45
N THR A 328 4.40 -11.95 25.29
CA THR A 328 5.82 -11.96 24.88
C THR A 328 6.21 -10.83 23.92
N GLY A 329 5.22 -10.22 23.26
CA GLY A 329 5.46 -9.24 22.18
C GLY A 329 5.98 -9.89 20.90
N ILE A 330 5.90 -11.22 20.77
CA ILE A 330 6.33 -11.94 19.57
C ILE A 330 5.28 -11.77 18.47
N LEU A 331 5.73 -11.33 17.30
CA LEU A 331 5.00 -11.37 16.04
C LEU A 331 5.38 -12.64 15.30
N ARG A 332 4.38 -13.39 14.84
CA ARG A 332 4.54 -14.47 13.86
C ARG A 332 3.71 -14.15 12.63
N ALA A 333 4.23 -14.49 11.46
CA ALA A 333 3.54 -14.30 10.19
C ALA A 333 3.71 -15.52 9.26
N ALA A 334 2.72 -15.73 8.40
CA ALA A 334 2.75 -16.65 7.27
C ALA A 334 2.20 -15.93 6.04
N ASN A 335 3.02 -15.84 4.99
CA ASN A 335 2.70 -15.12 3.76
C ASN A 335 2.77 -16.06 2.55
N LEU A 336 1.74 -16.07 1.73
CA LEU A 336 1.72 -16.69 0.41
C LEU A 336 1.31 -15.67 -0.66
N GLY A 337 2.18 -15.41 -1.62
CA GLY A 337 1.96 -14.45 -2.71
C GLY A 337 2.64 -13.09 -2.47
N ASP A 338 2.11 -12.05 -3.09
CA ASP A 338 2.59 -10.66 -3.04
C ASP A 338 1.75 -9.72 -2.15
N SER A 339 0.68 -10.23 -1.52
CA SER A 339 0.27 -9.74 -0.21
C SER A 339 1.47 -9.74 0.75
N GLY A 340 1.42 -8.91 1.79
CA GLY A 340 2.51 -8.87 2.75
C GLY A 340 2.29 -7.94 3.91
N PHE A 341 3.39 -7.65 4.61
CA PHE A 341 3.41 -6.70 5.71
C PHE A 341 4.76 -6.02 5.82
N LEU A 342 4.79 -4.90 6.52
CA LEU A 342 6.00 -4.21 6.91
C LEU A 342 5.96 -3.84 8.39
N ILE A 343 7.14 -3.66 8.97
CA ILE A 343 7.31 -3.20 10.36
C ILE A 343 8.04 -1.86 10.35
N ILE A 344 7.43 -0.87 11.00
CA ILE A 344 8.00 0.46 11.19
C ILE A 344 8.37 0.60 12.66
N ARG A 345 9.61 1.04 12.90
CA ARG A 345 10.13 1.37 14.23
C ARG A 345 10.78 2.72 14.18
N SER A 346 10.42 3.61 15.11
CA SER A 346 11.00 4.96 15.20
C SER A 346 10.97 5.71 13.85
N SER A 347 9.83 5.67 13.15
CA SER A 347 9.61 6.25 11.81
C SER A 347 10.48 5.68 10.67
N SER A 348 11.17 4.55 10.89
CA SER A 348 11.95 3.85 9.87
C SER A 348 11.36 2.48 9.57
N VAL A 349 11.34 2.08 8.30
CA VAL A 349 10.95 0.72 7.91
C VAL A 349 12.10 -0.22 8.25
N ILE A 350 11.86 -1.18 9.16
CA ILE A 350 12.88 -2.14 9.61
C ILE A 350 12.72 -3.52 8.96
N TYR A 351 11.52 -3.81 8.45
CA TYR A 351 11.23 -5.06 7.74
C TYR A 351 10.16 -4.82 6.69
N VAL A 352 10.32 -5.44 5.53
CA VAL A 352 9.31 -5.55 4.47
C VAL A 352 9.28 -7.01 4.05
N GLN A 353 8.11 -7.63 4.08
CA GLN A 353 7.91 -9.00 3.64
C GLN A 353 8.24 -9.11 2.14
N PRO A 354 9.18 -9.98 1.73
CA PRO A 354 9.43 -10.22 0.32
C PRO A 354 8.21 -10.87 -0.37
N PRO A 355 7.81 -10.41 -1.57
CA PRO A 355 6.72 -11.01 -2.33
C PRO A 355 7.15 -12.37 -2.91
N GLN A 356 6.20 -13.29 -3.02
CA GLN A 356 6.38 -14.59 -3.68
C GLN A 356 5.68 -14.59 -5.03
N ILE A 357 6.46 -14.64 -6.09
CA ILE A 357 5.97 -14.58 -7.48
C ILE A 357 6.55 -15.72 -8.31
N HIS A 358 5.76 -16.24 -9.24
CA HIS A 358 6.25 -17.16 -10.28
C HIS A 358 7.02 -16.39 -11.34
N PHE A 359 6.49 -15.23 -11.73
CA PHE A 359 7.10 -14.22 -12.60
C PHE A 359 6.39 -12.87 -12.37
N PHE A 360 6.83 -11.82 -13.06
CA PHE A 360 6.29 -10.47 -12.87
C PHE A 360 4.75 -10.44 -12.98
N ASN A 361 4.10 -9.87 -11.96
CA ASN A 361 2.64 -9.76 -11.85
C ASN A 361 1.89 -11.13 -11.87
N CYS A 362 2.55 -12.20 -11.40
CA CYS A 362 1.94 -13.52 -11.21
C CYS A 362 2.34 -14.07 -9.83
N PRO A 363 1.57 -13.77 -8.78
CA PRO A 363 1.88 -14.22 -7.43
C PRO A 363 1.62 -15.71 -7.22
N TYR A 364 2.28 -16.23 -6.20
CA TYR A 364 1.91 -17.51 -5.61
C TYR A 364 0.49 -17.39 -5.05
N GLN A 365 -0.34 -18.40 -5.29
CA GLN A 365 -1.76 -18.31 -4.99
C GLN A 365 -2.34 -19.64 -4.53
N LEU A 366 -3.10 -19.58 -3.43
CA LEU A 366 -3.90 -20.71 -2.97
C LEU A 366 -5.11 -20.82 -3.88
N ALA A 367 -5.31 -21.99 -4.51
CA ALA A 367 -6.40 -22.17 -5.48
C ALA A 367 -7.33 -23.33 -5.11
N LYS A 368 -8.60 -23.18 -5.51
CA LYS A 368 -9.60 -24.23 -5.61
C LYS A 368 -9.99 -24.33 -7.08
N LEU A 369 -9.75 -25.50 -7.66
CA LEU A 369 -10.09 -25.75 -9.06
C LEU A 369 -11.54 -26.25 -9.17
N PRO A 370 -12.22 -25.97 -10.29
CA PRO A 370 -13.53 -26.54 -10.58
C PRO A 370 -13.48 -28.09 -10.54
N PRO A 371 -14.55 -28.77 -10.09
CA PRO A 371 -14.56 -30.23 -9.95
C PRO A 371 -14.28 -31.02 -11.23
N ASN A 372 -14.63 -30.44 -12.39
CA ASN A 372 -14.58 -31.11 -13.69
C ASN A 372 -13.42 -30.66 -14.57
N GLU A 373 -12.54 -29.77 -14.09
CA GLU A 373 -11.35 -29.39 -14.84
C GLU A 373 -10.18 -30.32 -14.54
N PRO A 374 -9.52 -30.90 -15.56
CA PRO A 374 -8.26 -31.57 -15.34
C PRO A 374 -7.27 -30.58 -14.73
N LYS A 375 -6.33 -31.07 -13.91
CA LYS A 375 -5.14 -30.32 -13.46
C LYS A 375 -4.27 -29.99 -14.68
N SER A 376 -4.74 -29.09 -15.52
CA SER A 376 -4.03 -28.56 -16.66
C SER A 376 -2.98 -27.58 -16.15
N ASN A 377 -1.90 -27.39 -16.91
CA ASN A 377 -0.86 -26.42 -16.61
C ASN A 377 -1.32 -24.95 -16.70
N ARG A 378 -2.63 -24.67 -16.77
CA ARG A 378 -3.18 -23.31 -16.91
C ARG A 378 -3.31 -22.55 -15.59
N HIS A 379 -3.51 -23.24 -14.47
CA HIS A 379 -3.75 -22.61 -13.18
C HIS A 379 -2.59 -22.88 -12.22
N PHE A 380 -2.08 -21.83 -11.59
CA PHE A 380 -1.14 -21.97 -10.48
C PHE A 380 -1.90 -22.42 -9.24
N VAL A 381 -1.46 -23.53 -8.64
CA VAL A 381 -2.04 -24.10 -7.42
C VAL A 381 -0.94 -24.30 -6.42
N ASP A 382 -0.61 -23.24 -5.69
CA ASP A 382 0.38 -23.28 -4.62
C ASP A 382 -0.23 -23.82 -3.33
N ARG A 383 0.62 -24.38 -2.47
CA ARG A 383 0.23 -24.97 -1.19
C ARG A 383 0.60 -24.07 -0.02
N PRO A 384 -0.13 -24.14 1.10
CA PRO A 384 0.27 -23.46 2.35
C PRO A 384 1.70 -23.79 2.78
N SER A 385 2.20 -25.00 2.48
CA SER A 385 3.59 -25.42 2.75
C SER A 385 4.66 -24.54 2.07
N GLN A 386 4.30 -23.79 1.02
CA GLN A 386 5.18 -22.84 0.32
C GLN A 386 5.15 -21.44 0.94
N ALA A 387 4.28 -21.18 1.93
CA ALA A 387 4.18 -19.88 2.58
C ALA A 387 5.48 -19.54 3.33
N THR A 388 5.96 -18.32 3.14
CA THR A 388 7.10 -17.79 3.90
C THR A 388 6.67 -17.53 5.33
N ARG A 389 7.45 -18.03 6.30
CA ARG A 389 7.22 -17.84 7.73
C ARG A 389 8.20 -16.80 8.26
N TYR A 390 7.70 -15.89 9.10
CA TYR A 390 8.53 -14.86 9.73
C TYR A 390 8.19 -14.74 11.21
N GLU A 391 9.20 -14.58 12.04
CA GLU A 391 9.05 -14.38 13.48
C GLU A 391 10.00 -13.28 13.96
N THR A 392 9.49 -12.38 14.80
CA THR A 392 10.34 -11.37 15.45
C THR A 392 9.73 -10.88 16.76
N LYS A 393 10.57 -10.36 17.65
CA LYS A 393 10.12 -9.69 18.87
C LYS A 393 9.90 -8.20 18.60
N LEU A 394 8.66 -7.76 18.83
CA LEU A 394 8.27 -6.36 18.73
C LEU A 394 8.76 -5.54 19.92
N ARG A 395 8.81 -4.23 19.71
CA ARG A 395 9.05 -3.21 20.73
C ARG A 395 7.82 -2.34 20.88
N ASP A 396 7.72 -1.70 22.03
CA ASP A 396 6.72 -0.65 22.25
C ASP A 396 6.84 0.43 21.16
N GLY A 397 5.70 0.88 20.65
CA GLY A 397 5.62 1.83 19.54
C GLY A 397 5.93 1.29 18.14
N ASP A 398 6.21 -0.01 17.97
CA ASP A 398 6.30 -0.61 16.64
C ASP A 398 4.92 -0.57 15.92
N ILE A 399 4.93 -0.21 14.64
CA ILE A 399 3.73 -0.18 13.79
C ILE A 399 3.85 -1.28 12.74
N ILE A 400 2.82 -2.12 12.64
CA ILE A 400 2.71 -3.19 11.65
C ILE A 400 1.65 -2.79 10.64
N VAL A 401 2.00 -2.80 9.36
CA VAL A 401 1.06 -2.56 8.26
C VAL A 401 1.01 -3.82 7.41
N ALA A 402 -0.13 -4.52 7.44
CA ALA A 402 -0.42 -5.63 6.52
C ALA A 402 -1.26 -5.12 5.35
N PHE A 403 -1.00 -5.63 4.15
CA PHE A 403 -1.54 -5.09 2.91
C PHE A 403 -1.58 -6.14 1.79
N THR A 404 -2.44 -5.89 0.80
CA THR A 404 -2.49 -6.55 -0.50
C THR A 404 -1.64 -5.78 -1.52
N ASP A 405 -1.45 -6.36 -2.71
CA ASP A 405 -0.59 -5.82 -3.76
C ASP A 405 -1.06 -4.43 -4.23
N GLY A 406 -2.37 -4.17 -4.22
CA GLY A 406 -2.96 -2.86 -4.54
C GLY A 406 -2.35 -1.68 -3.78
N LEU A 407 -1.90 -1.90 -2.54
CA LEU A 407 -1.10 -0.91 -1.81
C LEU A 407 0.37 -0.92 -2.23
N SER A 408 1.04 -2.07 -2.16
CA SER A 408 2.50 -2.15 -2.37
C SER A 408 2.93 -1.84 -3.79
N ASP A 409 2.05 -1.99 -4.76
CA ASP A 409 2.27 -1.62 -6.17
C ASP A 409 2.22 -0.12 -6.39
N ASN A 410 1.53 0.62 -5.51
CA ASN A 410 1.24 2.03 -5.68
C ASN A 410 1.97 2.94 -4.70
N VAL A 411 2.38 2.45 -3.52
CA VAL A 411 2.97 3.26 -2.45
C VAL A 411 4.31 2.69 -1.99
N PHE A 412 5.35 3.52 -1.95
CA PHE A 412 6.65 3.06 -1.43
C PHE A 412 6.60 2.87 0.10
N PRO A 413 7.35 1.89 0.65
CA PRO A 413 7.44 1.70 2.10
C PRO A 413 7.84 2.97 2.88
N ALA A 414 8.69 3.81 2.28
CA ALA A 414 9.11 5.08 2.86
C ALA A 414 7.94 6.08 3.01
N ASP A 415 7.01 6.09 2.05
CA ASP A 415 5.83 6.95 2.09
C ASP A 415 4.83 6.45 3.15
N ILE A 416 4.67 5.13 3.28
CA ILE A 416 3.87 4.51 4.36
C ILE A 416 4.44 4.94 5.73
N ALA A 417 5.76 4.83 5.93
CA ALA A 417 6.40 5.25 7.17
C ALA A 417 6.24 6.75 7.44
N ALA A 418 6.30 7.60 6.41
CA ALA A 418 6.07 9.03 6.53
C ALA A 418 4.64 9.36 6.96
N ILE A 419 3.63 8.68 6.39
CA ILE A 419 2.22 8.83 6.76
C ILE A 419 2.01 8.42 8.23
N CYS A 420 2.52 7.26 8.64
CA CYS A 420 2.46 6.80 10.03
C CYS A 420 3.09 7.82 10.98
N SER A 421 4.28 8.33 10.64
CA SER A 421 4.99 9.33 11.45
C SER A 421 4.22 10.66 11.57
N LEU A 422 3.58 11.11 10.49
CA LEU A 422 2.73 12.32 10.49
C LEU A 422 1.49 12.15 11.40
N VAL A 423 0.80 11.00 11.30
CA VAL A 423 -0.38 10.74 12.12
C VAL A 423 0.00 10.60 13.59
N ALA A 424 1.11 9.92 13.91
CA ALA A 424 1.60 9.78 15.28
C ALA A 424 1.90 11.16 15.92
N ARG A 425 2.50 12.08 15.17
CA ARG A 425 2.75 13.47 15.63
C ARG A 425 1.49 14.29 15.89
N SER A 426 0.37 13.95 15.24
CA SER A 426 -0.90 14.66 15.45
C SER A 426 -1.53 14.40 16.84
N GLY A 427 -1.01 13.42 17.58
CA GLY A 427 -1.46 13.07 18.92
C GLY A 427 -2.87 12.47 18.97
N GLY A 428 -3.34 12.25 20.20
CA GLY A 428 -4.64 11.63 20.50
C GLY A 428 -4.53 10.13 20.85
N PRO A 429 -5.66 9.46 21.13
CA PRO A 429 -5.65 8.04 21.53
C PRO A 429 -5.11 7.14 20.42
N GLU A 430 -4.31 6.14 20.78
CA GLU A 430 -3.63 5.23 19.84
C GLU A 430 -4.61 4.51 18.91
N ASP A 431 -5.77 4.07 19.41
CA ASP A 431 -6.86 3.50 18.59
C ASP A 431 -7.29 4.42 17.44
N ARG A 432 -7.36 5.72 17.70
CA ARG A 432 -7.73 6.71 16.68
C ARG A 432 -6.57 7.00 15.75
N GLN A 433 -5.34 6.91 16.24
CA GLN A 433 -4.15 7.09 15.41
C GLN A 433 -4.03 5.95 14.40
N VAL A 434 -4.08 4.68 14.83
CA VAL A 434 -3.95 3.53 13.92
C VAL A 434 -5.05 3.50 12.85
N GLN A 435 -6.29 3.87 13.20
CA GLN A 435 -7.36 3.99 12.21
C GLN A 435 -7.08 5.11 11.20
N LYS A 436 -6.67 6.29 11.67
CA LYS A 436 -6.27 7.40 10.78
C LYS A 436 -5.09 7.02 9.89
N MET A 437 -4.12 6.25 10.38
CA MET A 437 -3.01 5.75 9.57
C MET A 437 -3.53 4.89 8.42
N ALA A 438 -4.38 3.90 8.72
CA ALA A 438 -4.99 3.04 7.70
C ALA A 438 -5.75 3.86 6.65
N ASP A 439 -6.60 4.80 7.07
CA ASP A 439 -7.38 5.65 6.16
C ASP A 439 -6.48 6.50 5.26
N ARG A 440 -5.43 7.13 5.81
CA ARG A 440 -4.52 7.98 5.04
C ARG A 440 -3.63 7.19 4.09
N ILE A 441 -3.24 5.97 4.46
CA ILE A 441 -2.48 5.08 3.59
C ILE A 441 -3.32 4.70 2.36
N VAL A 442 -4.58 4.28 2.56
CA VAL A 442 -5.50 3.93 1.46
C VAL A 442 -5.81 5.14 0.59
N GLU A 443 -6.12 6.30 1.19
CA GLU A 443 -6.37 7.53 0.41
C GLU A 443 -5.16 7.93 -0.44
N TYR A 444 -3.95 7.79 0.08
CA TYR A 444 -2.73 8.07 -0.67
C TYR A 444 -2.50 7.06 -1.80
N ALA A 445 -2.74 5.78 -1.54
CA ALA A 445 -2.68 4.73 -2.56
C ALA A 445 -3.61 5.03 -3.74
N GLN A 446 -4.85 5.46 -3.48
CA GLN A 446 -5.80 5.85 -4.54
C GLN A 446 -5.31 7.03 -5.40
N VAL A 447 -4.57 7.97 -4.81
CA VAL A 447 -3.97 9.09 -5.54
C VAL A 447 -2.84 8.59 -6.44
N CYS A 448 -1.95 7.75 -5.90
CA CYS A 448 -0.83 7.16 -6.65
C CYS A 448 -1.32 6.30 -7.81
N MET A 449 -2.31 5.45 -7.55
CA MET A 449 -2.99 4.56 -8.51
C MET A 449 -3.54 5.30 -9.72
N ARG A 450 -4.14 6.49 -9.52
CA ARG A 450 -4.72 7.30 -10.63
C ARG A 450 -3.67 8.14 -11.35
N GLY A 451 -2.44 8.20 -10.84
CA GLY A 451 -1.35 8.99 -11.38
C GLY A 451 -0.75 8.40 -12.64
N ARG A 452 -1.19 8.84 -13.83
CA ARG A 452 -0.72 8.34 -15.14
C ARG A 452 0.77 8.55 -15.47
N LYS A 453 1.47 9.36 -14.67
CA LYS A 453 2.90 9.69 -14.84
C LYS A 453 3.69 9.59 -13.54
N THR A 454 3.05 9.11 -12.48
CA THR A 454 3.68 8.96 -11.17
C THR A 454 4.58 7.73 -11.22
N SER A 455 5.81 7.85 -10.71
CA SER A 455 6.63 6.65 -10.50
C SER A 455 6.10 5.94 -9.26
N THR A 456 5.70 4.69 -9.45
CA THR A 456 5.19 3.78 -8.41
C THR A 456 6.13 2.59 -8.28
N PRO A 457 6.04 1.81 -7.19
CA PRO A 457 6.73 0.52 -7.09
C PRO A 457 6.47 -0.38 -8.32
N PHE A 458 5.21 -0.56 -8.71
CA PHE A 458 4.84 -1.40 -9.85
C PHE A 458 5.45 -0.95 -11.16
N SER A 459 5.39 0.35 -11.49
CA SER A 459 5.99 0.86 -12.73
C SER A 459 7.51 0.69 -12.76
N ARG A 460 8.19 0.71 -11.60
CA ARG A 460 9.63 0.41 -11.51
C ARG A 460 9.92 -1.06 -11.71
N ASP A 461 9.10 -1.95 -11.14
CA ASP A 461 9.28 -3.40 -11.28
C ASP A 461 8.90 -3.89 -12.68
N ALA A 462 7.87 -3.31 -13.29
CA ALA A 462 7.53 -3.51 -14.71
C ALA A 462 8.72 -3.16 -15.60
N LEU A 463 9.36 -2.00 -15.36
CA LEU A 463 10.53 -1.57 -16.13
C LEU A 463 11.72 -2.53 -15.96
N ARG A 464 11.94 -3.05 -14.74
CA ARG A 464 12.97 -4.08 -14.47
C ARG A 464 12.68 -5.39 -15.19
N ALA A 465 11.39 -5.75 -15.33
CA ALA A 465 10.93 -6.90 -16.09
C ALA A 465 10.91 -6.65 -17.62
N GLY A 466 11.35 -5.48 -18.10
CA GLY A 466 11.38 -5.14 -19.53
C GLY A 466 10.05 -4.65 -20.10
N LEU A 467 9.06 -4.36 -19.25
CA LEU A 467 7.74 -3.87 -19.63
C LEU A 467 7.62 -2.37 -19.39
N TYR A 468 7.02 -1.64 -20.36
CA TYR A 468 6.75 -0.23 -20.20
C TYR A 468 5.34 0.00 -19.66
N TYR A 469 5.24 0.29 -18.35
CA TYR A 469 3.98 0.62 -17.68
C TYR A 469 4.13 1.94 -16.90
N PRO A 470 3.75 3.09 -17.48
CA PRO A 470 3.87 4.38 -16.80
C PRO A 470 2.67 4.65 -15.87
N GLY A 471 2.94 5.01 -14.62
CA GLY A 471 1.91 5.38 -13.65
C GLY A 471 1.59 4.30 -12.61
N GLY A 472 0.49 4.50 -11.87
CA GLY A 472 -0.04 3.54 -10.91
C GLY A 472 -0.83 2.41 -11.55
N LYS A 473 -0.91 1.27 -10.84
CA LYS A 473 -1.70 0.09 -11.21
C LYS A 473 -3.07 0.21 -10.55
N ILE A 474 -4.15 0.13 -11.33
CA ILE A 474 -5.50 0.15 -10.78
C ILE A 474 -5.78 -1.18 -10.06
N ASP A 475 -5.95 -1.11 -8.75
CA ASP A 475 -6.26 -2.25 -7.88
C ASP A 475 -7.23 -1.90 -6.72
N GLU A 476 -7.60 -2.92 -5.94
CA GLU A 476 -8.36 -2.81 -4.68
C GLU A 476 -7.57 -2.22 -3.49
#